data_AF-A0A1Y2VYE9-F1
#
_entry.id   AF-A0A1Y2VYE9-F1
#
_cell.length_a   1.000
_cell.length_b   1.000
_cell.length_c   1.000
_cell.angle_alpha   90.00
_cell.angle_beta   90.00
_cell.angle_gamma   90.00
#
_symmetry.space_group_name_H-M   'P 1'
#
loop_
_entity.id
_entity.type
_entity.pdbx_description
1 polymer ?
#
loop_
_entity_poly.entity_id
_entity_poly.type
_entity_poly.pdbx_seq_one_letter_code
_entity_poly.pdbx_strand_id
1 'polypeptide(L)'
;MAAKYAVLLSFATTCLALPSTVPAAAILNRRDPAVSSNDWDPVLNGDEAAKCADLAVIFARGTFDEGNLGPWVGGPFKDTLVSKASGVNVAFQGVSVDDYPADLAGYIEDGGSPECASSLGKAVQAYSSHCPDSKIAIWGWSQGALCARKSFGQLGDATNVIALGVFGDPVGVWQDSMEFPDIPESTKVLSYCEKTTPDPLCTDASEDFPQSATGFIERLAEIWEQVDSTHMNDAQKDAVKDLLVQLPKQAKDEIIQLGKDILGGHLRRWMLTPEHFWYGIDGTIDTAADDLLKLYGSA
;
A
#
# COMPACT_ATOMS: atom_id res chain seq x y z
N MET A 1 22.60 -76.67 40.33
CA MET A 1 22.70 -75.21 40.50
C MET A 1 23.50 -74.62 39.35
N ALA A 2 22.85 -73.93 38.42
CA ALA A 2 23.45 -72.97 37.49
C ALA A 2 22.29 -72.30 36.74
N ALA A 3 21.73 -71.25 37.33
CA ALA A 3 20.82 -70.34 36.63
C ALA A 3 21.66 -69.48 35.69
N LYS A 4 21.33 -69.48 34.39
CA LYS A 4 21.86 -68.50 33.43
C LYS A 4 20.71 -67.60 32.98
N TYR A 5 20.95 -66.31 33.16
CA TYR A 5 20.05 -65.19 33.00
C TYR A 5 19.51 -65.07 31.56
N ALA A 6 18.19 -64.94 31.42
CA ALA A 6 17.57 -64.47 30.19
C ALA A 6 17.61 -62.93 30.18
N VAL A 7 18.32 -62.36 29.22
CA VAL A 7 18.33 -60.92 28.96
C VAL A 7 17.08 -60.57 28.16
N LEU A 8 16.14 -59.86 28.77
CA LEU A 8 15.00 -59.23 28.09
C LEU A 8 15.51 -57.97 27.37
N LEU A 9 15.61 -58.02 26.03
CA LEU A 9 15.78 -56.82 25.21
C LEU A 9 14.45 -56.06 25.15
N SER A 10 14.42 -54.88 25.74
CA SER A 10 13.34 -53.90 25.57
C SER A 10 13.61 -53.10 24.29
N PHE A 11 12.72 -53.19 23.30
CA PHE A 11 12.76 -52.32 22.12
C PHE A 11 12.19 -50.95 22.49
N ALA A 12 13.06 -49.95 22.63
CA ALA A 12 12.64 -48.55 22.70
C ALA A 12 12.29 -48.08 21.28
N THR A 13 11.01 -47.87 21.01
CA THR A 13 10.54 -47.29 19.75
C THR A 13 10.77 -45.78 19.79
N THR A 14 11.88 -45.33 19.21
CA THR A 14 12.17 -43.91 19.03
C THR A 14 11.25 -43.35 17.94
N CYS A 15 10.25 -42.56 18.32
CA CYS A 15 9.46 -41.77 17.37
C CYS A 15 10.36 -40.67 16.80
N LEU A 16 10.97 -40.93 15.64
CA LEU A 16 11.65 -39.91 14.85
C LEU A 16 10.58 -39.00 14.24
N ALA A 17 10.35 -37.84 14.86
CA ALA A 17 9.60 -36.76 14.23
C ALA A 17 10.41 -36.27 13.02
N LEU A 18 9.90 -36.56 11.82
CA LEU A 18 10.47 -36.00 10.59
C LEU A 18 10.24 -34.48 10.60
N PRO A 19 11.27 -33.64 10.36
CA PRO A 19 11.06 -32.23 10.15
C PRO A 19 10.21 -32.06 8.88
N SER A 20 9.03 -31.47 9.04
CA SER A 20 8.18 -31.11 7.90
C SER A 20 8.91 -30.04 7.09
N THR A 21 9.52 -30.44 5.97
CA THR A 21 10.07 -29.49 5.00
C THR A 21 8.90 -28.88 4.25
N VAL A 22 8.40 -27.76 4.77
CA VAL A 22 7.48 -26.89 4.03
C VAL A 22 8.25 -26.35 2.81
N PRO A 23 7.76 -26.53 1.57
CA PRO A 23 8.42 -25.98 0.39
C PRO A 23 8.44 -24.44 0.48
N ALA A 24 9.54 -23.81 0.06
CA ALA A 24 9.69 -22.35 0.07
C ALA A 24 8.54 -21.60 -0.64
N ALA A 25 7.91 -22.23 -1.64
CA ALA A 25 6.73 -21.70 -2.33
C ALA A 25 5.48 -21.59 -1.41
N ALA A 26 5.38 -22.36 -0.34
CA ALA A 26 4.29 -22.26 0.63
C ALA A 26 4.53 -21.17 1.70
N ILE A 27 5.74 -20.61 1.79
CA ILE A 27 6.04 -19.48 2.68
C ILE A 27 5.64 -18.14 2.04
N LEU A 28 5.67 -18.05 0.70
CA LEU A 28 5.23 -16.86 -0.05
C LEU A 28 3.70 -16.69 -0.14
N ASN A 29 2.93 -17.66 0.36
CA ASN A 29 1.47 -17.68 0.22
C ASN A 29 0.72 -17.65 1.56
N ARG A 30 1.40 -17.29 2.65
CA ARG A 30 0.68 -16.83 3.85
C ARG A 30 0.18 -15.42 3.54
N ARG A 31 -0.89 -15.33 2.74
CA ARG A 31 -1.60 -14.07 2.45
C ARG A 31 -2.12 -13.58 3.79
N ASP A 32 -1.40 -12.64 4.39
CA ASP A 32 -1.90 -11.95 5.56
C ASP A 32 -3.02 -11.02 5.06
N PRO A 33 -4.29 -11.34 5.35
CA PRO A 33 -5.41 -10.53 4.89
C PRO A 33 -5.34 -9.11 5.44
N ALA A 34 -4.54 -8.84 6.48
CA ALA A 34 -4.33 -7.49 6.98
C ALA A 34 -3.60 -6.60 5.98
N VAL A 35 -2.73 -7.15 5.12
CA VAL A 35 -1.90 -6.38 4.17
C VAL A 35 -2.12 -6.77 2.72
N SER A 36 -3.06 -7.67 2.43
CA SER A 36 -3.37 -8.07 1.06
C SER A 36 -4.85 -8.37 0.80
N SER A 37 -5.30 -8.11 -0.42
CA SER A 37 -6.64 -8.47 -0.91
C SER A 37 -6.63 -8.61 -2.44
N ASN A 38 -7.37 -9.59 -2.95
CA ASN A 38 -7.42 -9.93 -4.37
C ASN A 38 -8.84 -10.29 -4.79
N ASP A 39 -9.83 -9.53 -4.31
CA ASP A 39 -11.23 -9.91 -4.44
C ASP A 39 -11.75 -9.77 -5.89
N TRP A 40 -11.01 -9.07 -6.76
CA TRP A 40 -11.34 -8.94 -8.17
C TRP A 40 -10.86 -10.14 -8.99
N ASP A 41 -9.88 -10.91 -8.50
CA ASP A 41 -9.26 -12.02 -9.24
C ASP A 41 -10.27 -13.00 -9.85
N PRO A 42 -11.33 -13.47 -9.16
CA PRO A 42 -12.29 -14.40 -9.77
C PRO A 42 -12.97 -13.79 -11.00
N VAL A 43 -13.37 -12.51 -10.93
CA VAL A 43 -13.98 -11.79 -12.06
C VAL A 43 -12.96 -11.60 -13.18
N LEU A 44 -11.75 -11.13 -12.86
CA LEU A 44 -10.71 -10.84 -13.85
C LEU A 44 -10.16 -12.09 -14.53
N ASN A 45 -10.22 -13.24 -13.87
CA ASN A 45 -9.84 -14.54 -14.43
C ASN A 45 -10.97 -15.24 -15.20
N GLY A 46 -12.15 -14.61 -15.31
CA GLY A 46 -13.28 -15.14 -16.08
C GLY A 46 -14.00 -16.31 -15.42
N ASP A 47 -14.01 -16.38 -14.08
CA ASP A 47 -14.83 -17.37 -13.37
C ASP A 47 -16.32 -17.05 -13.56
N GLU A 48 -17.03 -17.93 -14.27
CA GLU A 48 -18.48 -17.79 -14.56
C GLU A 48 -19.34 -17.75 -13.28
N ALA A 49 -18.84 -18.25 -12.14
CA ALA A 49 -19.54 -18.19 -10.86
C ALA A 49 -19.24 -16.92 -10.06
N ALA A 50 -18.25 -16.11 -10.47
CA ALA A 50 -17.91 -14.88 -9.79
C ALA A 50 -19.04 -13.85 -9.93
N LYS A 51 -19.34 -13.17 -8.82
CA LYS A 51 -20.34 -12.10 -8.78
C LYS A 51 -19.64 -10.75 -8.75
N CYS A 52 -20.12 -9.83 -9.56
CA CYS A 52 -19.72 -8.43 -9.48
C CYS A 52 -20.09 -7.85 -8.11
N ALA A 53 -19.20 -7.03 -7.57
CA ALA A 53 -19.47 -6.26 -6.37
C ALA A 53 -20.39 -5.07 -6.69
N ASP A 54 -21.16 -4.61 -5.71
CA ASP A 54 -21.89 -3.36 -5.87
C ASP A 54 -20.91 -2.18 -5.90
N LEU A 55 -19.91 -2.23 -4.99
CA LEU A 55 -18.79 -1.30 -4.90
C LEU A 55 -17.48 -2.07 -5.02
N ALA A 56 -16.70 -1.77 -6.06
CA ALA A 56 -15.39 -2.36 -6.29
C ALA A 56 -14.30 -1.30 -6.04
N VAL A 57 -13.37 -1.57 -5.14
CA VAL A 57 -12.26 -0.67 -4.81
C VAL A 57 -10.94 -1.29 -5.23
N ILE A 58 -10.13 -0.54 -5.99
CA ILE A 58 -8.73 -0.89 -6.25
C ILE A 58 -7.82 0.11 -5.52
N PHE A 59 -6.77 -0.39 -4.88
CA PHE A 59 -5.90 0.37 -3.99
C PHE A 59 -4.42 0.21 -4.36
N ALA A 60 -3.72 1.33 -4.53
CA ALA A 60 -2.27 1.38 -4.66
C ALA A 60 -1.62 1.77 -3.32
N ARG A 61 -0.81 0.87 -2.76
CA ARG A 61 -0.09 1.06 -1.49
C ARG A 61 1.05 2.08 -1.58
N GLY A 62 1.62 2.44 -0.43
CA GLY A 62 2.68 3.44 -0.32
C GLY A 62 4.07 2.82 -0.42
N THR A 63 5.09 3.67 -0.51
CA THR A 63 6.47 3.22 -0.59
C THR A 63 6.85 2.40 0.63
N PHE A 64 7.54 1.28 0.40
CA PHE A 64 7.95 0.28 1.40
C PHE A 64 6.84 -0.58 1.99
N ASP A 65 5.58 -0.38 1.60
CA ASP A 65 4.50 -1.23 2.09
C ASP A 65 4.65 -2.68 1.60
N GLU A 66 4.44 -3.62 2.52
CA GLU A 66 4.35 -5.03 2.22
C GLU A 66 2.97 -5.44 1.67
N GLY A 67 2.90 -6.63 1.08
CA GLY A 67 1.68 -7.11 0.43
C GLY A 67 1.22 -6.20 -0.70
N ASN A 68 -0.05 -6.28 -1.09
CA ASN A 68 -0.62 -5.38 -2.11
C ASN A 68 -1.48 -4.25 -1.53
N LEU A 69 -1.67 -4.18 -0.20
CA LEU A 69 -2.39 -3.10 0.49
C LEU A 69 -1.54 -2.31 1.49
N GLY A 70 -0.51 -2.93 2.07
CA GLY A 70 0.26 -2.33 3.15
C GLY A 70 -0.46 -2.33 4.52
N PRO A 71 0.31 -2.21 5.61
CA PRO A 71 -0.23 -2.23 6.97
C PRO A 71 -0.70 -0.87 7.49
N TRP A 72 -0.30 0.23 6.83
CA TRP A 72 -0.62 1.57 7.31
C TRP A 72 -2.01 2.01 6.91
N VAL A 73 -2.34 1.97 5.62
CA VAL A 73 -3.57 2.59 5.12
C VAL A 73 -4.49 1.58 4.43
N GLY A 74 -3.98 0.82 3.45
CA GLY A 74 -4.84 -0.02 2.61
C GLY A 74 -5.58 -1.12 3.37
N GLY A 75 -4.87 -1.85 4.22
CA GLY A 75 -5.46 -2.86 5.11
C GLY A 75 -6.55 -2.29 6.03
N PRO A 76 -6.21 -1.33 6.90
CA PRO A 76 -7.20 -0.72 7.80
C PRO A 76 -8.35 -0.01 7.08
N PHE A 77 -8.12 0.55 5.89
CA PHE A 77 -9.17 1.17 5.08
C PHE A 77 -10.15 0.15 4.53
N LYS A 78 -9.65 -0.97 3.98
CA LYS A 78 -10.49 -2.10 3.56
C LYS A 78 -11.37 -2.59 4.72
N ASP A 79 -10.76 -2.88 5.87
CA ASP A 79 -11.47 -3.46 7.01
C ASP A 79 -12.55 -2.50 7.52
N THR A 80 -12.23 -1.21 7.63
CA THR A 80 -13.19 -0.17 8.03
C THR A 80 -14.32 -0.02 7.01
N LEU A 81 -14.00 0.06 5.71
CA LEU A 81 -14.99 0.19 4.64
C LEU A 81 -15.97 -0.99 4.64
N VAL A 82 -15.46 -2.23 4.67
CA VAL A 82 -16.27 -3.45 4.70
C VAL A 82 -17.15 -3.51 5.94
N SER A 83 -16.63 -3.10 7.11
CA SER A 83 -17.41 -3.08 8.36
C SER A 83 -18.59 -2.10 8.33
N LYS A 84 -18.44 -0.97 7.61
CA LYS A 84 -19.45 0.08 7.49
C LYS A 84 -20.43 -0.16 6.34
N ALA A 85 -20.06 -0.96 5.34
CA ALA A 85 -20.82 -1.25 4.12
C ALA A 85 -22.01 -2.20 4.33
N SER A 86 -22.87 -1.92 5.32
CA SER A 86 -24.05 -2.75 5.61
C SER A 86 -25.00 -2.84 4.41
N GLY A 87 -25.15 -4.05 3.86
CA GLY A 87 -26.04 -4.31 2.72
C GLY A 87 -25.45 -3.93 1.36
N VAL A 88 -24.17 -3.58 1.28
CA VAL A 88 -23.44 -3.31 0.04
C VAL A 88 -22.37 -4.38 -0.11
N ASN A 89 -22.38 -5.12 -1.23
CA ASN A 89 -21.31 -6.06 -1.53
C ASN A 89 -20.05 -5.29 -1.98
N VAL A 90 -19.00 -5.30 -1.16
CA VAL A 90 -17.73 -4.63 -1.45
C VAL A 90 -16.68 -5.67 -1.86
N ALA A 91 -16.00 -5.42 -2.98
CA ALA A 91 -14.79 -6.16 -3.37
C ALA A 91 -13.59 -5.22 -3.35
N PHE A 92 -12.51 -5.64 -2.68
CA PHE A 92 -11.30 -4.85 -2.55
C PHE A 92 -10.14 -5.53 -3.30
N GLN A 93 -9.29 -4.75 -3.94
CA GLN A 93 -8.16 -5.25 -4.73
C GLN A 93 -6.95 -4.38 -4.49
N GLY A 94 -5.82 -4.98 -4.12
CA GLY A 94 -4.54 -4.29 -4.18
C GLY A 94 -3.90 -4.41 -5.56
N VAL A 95 -3.14 -3.41 -6.00
CA VAL A 95 -2.29 -3.53 -7.20
C VAL A 95 -1.23 -4.61 -6.97
N SER A 96 -1.10 -5.56 -7.91
CA SER A 96 -0.21 -6.72 -7.77
C SER A 96 1.22 -6.32 -7.39
N VAL A 97 1.84 -7.10 -6.50
CA VAL A 97 3.25 -6.91 -6.10
C VAL A 97 4.22 -7.13 -7.26
N ASP A 98 3.81 -7.89 -8.28
CA ASP A 98 4.62 -8.15 -9.48
C ASP A 98 4.68 -6.92 -10.41
N ASP A 99 3.62 -6.11 -10.42
CA ASP A 99 3.53 -4.90 -11.24
C ASP A 99 3.88 -3.63 -10.47
N TYR A 100 3.83 -3.69 -9.14
CA TYR A 100 4.09 -2.56 -8.26
C TYR A 100 4.94 -2.98 -7.06
N PRO A 101 6.28 -2.79 -7.16
CA PRO A 101 7.21 -3.06 -6.05
C PRO A 101 7.02 -2.12 -4.86
N ALA A 102 6.46 -0.93 -5.09
CA ALA A 102 6.35 0.16 -4.13
C ALA A 102 7.70 0.52 -3.48
N ASP A 103 8.74 0.68 -4.31
CA ASP A 103 10.09 1.04 -3.89
C ASP A 103 10.36 2.55 -4.01
N LEU A 104 11.46 2.99 -3.42
CA LEU A 104 11.83 4.40 -3.42
C LEU A 104 12.17 4.91 -4.83
N ALA A 105 12.78 4.08 -5.67
CA ALA A 105 13.14 4.43 -7.04
C ALA A 105 11.91 4.84 -7.86
N GLY A 106 10.85 4.01 -7.86
CA GLY A 106 9.61 4.37 -8.56
C GLY A 106 8.90 5.60 -7.98
N TYR A 107 9.29 6.08 -6.79
CA TYR A 107 8.74 7.30 -6.21
C TYR A 107 9.59 8.51 -6.59
N ILE A 108 10.92 8.40 -6.45
CA ILE A 108 11.87 9.49 -6.63
C ILE A 108 12.24 9.72 -8.10
N GLU A 109 12.36 8.67 -8.91
CA GLU A 109 12.71 8.83 -10.32
C GLU A 109 11.48 9.15 -11.15
N ASP A 110 10.36 8.48 -10.85
CA ASP A 110 9.15 8.54 -11.68
C ASP A 110 8.03 9.39 -11.09
N GLY A 111 8.09 9.80 -9.81
CA GLY A 111 6.98 10.47 -9.13
C GLY A 111 5.73 9.59 -9.12
N GLY A 112 5.91 8.32 -8.76
CA GLY A 112 4.89 7.26 -8.79
C GLY A 112 5.09 6.32 -9.98
N SER A 113 5.18 5.02 -9.70
CA SER A 113 5.50 3.99 -10.71
C SER A 113 4.51 4.02 -11.91
N PRO A 114 5.01 4.15 -13.15
CA PRO A 114 4.19 4.04 -14.35
C PRO A 114 3.58 2.65 -14.54
N GLU A 115 4.30 1.59 -14.16
CA GLU A 115 3.86 0.20 -14.22
C GLU A 115 2.66 -0.02 -13.29
N CYS A 116 2.75 0.50 -12.06
CA CYS A 116 1.64 0.55 -11.09
C CYS A 116 0.40 1.23 -11.67
N ALA A 117 0.56 2.40 -12.29
CA ALA A 117 -0.54 3.13 -12.94
C ALA A 117 -1.15 2.35 -14.12
N SER A 118 -0.32 1.73 -14.95
CA SER A 118 -0.74 0.89 -16.08
C SER A 118 -1.49 -0.36 -15.60
N SER A 119 -0.96 -1.08 -14.60
CA SER A 119 -1.60 -2.28 -14.05
C SER A 119 -2.94 -1.95 -13.41
N LEU A 120 -3.00 -0.90 -12.60
CA LEU A 120 -4.24 -0.40 -11.99
C LEU A 120 -5.27 -0.03 -13.06
N GLY A 121 -4.90 0.79 -14.05
CA GLY A 121 -5.81 1.22 -15.11
C GLY A 121 -6.37 0.06 -15.93
N LYS A 122 -5.53 -0.92 -16.29
CA LYS A 122 -5.96 -2.14 -16.98
C LYS A 122 -6.89 -2.99 -16.15
N ALA A 123 -6.62 -3.14 -14.85
CA ALA A 123 -7.50 -3.87 -13.93
C ALA A 123 -8.88 -3.20 -13.85
N VAL A 124 -8.93 -1.86 -13.78
CA VAL A 124 -10.18 -1.10 -13.80
C VAL A 124 -10.92 -1.25 -15.13
N GLN A 125 -10.22 -1.11 -16.26
CA GLN A 125 -10.82 -1.29 -17.59
C GLN A 125 -11.42 -2.70 -17.73
N ALA A 126 -10.68 -3.72 -17.32
CA ALA A 126 -11.13 -5.11 -17.37
C ALA A 126 -12.32 -5.36 -16.43
N TYR A 127 -12.24 -4.91 -15.17
CA TYR A 127 -13.34 -5.08 -14.22
C TYR A 127 -14.60 -4.34 -14.66
N SER A 128 -14.46 -3.10 -15.14
CA SER A 128 -15.57 -2.31 -15.71
C SER A 128 -16.25 -3.03 -16.88
N SER A 129 -15.47 -3.67 -17.75
CA SER A 129 -16.00 -4.43 -18.89
C SER A 129 -16.78 -5.68 -18.46
N HIS A 130 -16.33 -6.38 -17.42
CA HIS A 130 -17.02 -7.56 -16.88
C HIS A 130 -18.21 -7.20 -15.99
N CYS A 131 -18.11 -6.07 -15.29
CA CYS A 131 -19.04 -5.61 -14.27
C CYS A 131 -19.48 -4.16 -14.54
N PRO A 132 -20.24 -3.92 -15.64
CA PRO A 132 -20.62 -2.57 -16.04
C PRO A 132 -21.53 -1.86 -15.03
N ASP A 133 -22.28 -2.62 -14.24
CA ASP A 133 -23.20 -2.09 -13.21
C ASP A 133 -22.50 -1.76 -11.88
N SER A 134 -21.29 -2.29 -11.65
CA SER A 134 -20.52 -1.98 -10.44
C SER A 134 -20.13 -0.52 -10.39
N LYS A 135 -20.09 0.08 -9.19
CA LYS A 135 -19.42 1.37 -8.98
C LYS A 135 -17.96 1.10 -8.65
N ILE A 136 -17.03 1.74 -9.36
CA ILE A 136 -15.58 1.55 -9.15
C ILE A 136 -15.01 2.77 -8.42
N ALA A 137 -14.20 2.52 -7.39
CA ALA A 137 -13.38 3.53 -6.74
C ALA A 137 -11.90 3.18 -6.94
N ILE A 138 -11.12 4.17 -7.40
CA ILE A 138 -9.67 4.09 -7.48
C ILE A 138 -9.11 4.80 -6.26
N TRP A 139 -8.21 4.14 -5.55
CA TRP A 139 -7.64 4.68 -4.32
C TRP A 139 -6.13 4.50 -4.27
N GLY A 140 -5.43 5.41 -3.58
CA GLY A 140 -4.02 5.24 -3.30
C GLY A 140 -3.54 6.04 -2.10
N TRP A 141 -2.35 5.73 -1.59
CA TRP A 141 -1.70 6.56 -0.58
C TRP A 141 -0.20 6.73 -0.84
N SER A 142 0.37 7.87 -0.44
CA SER A 142 1.78 8.20 -0.69
C SER A 142 2.13 8.07 -2.19
N GLN A 143 3.19 7.35 -2.56
CA GLN A 143 3.50 6.96 -3.94
C GLN A 143 2.31 6.34 -4.69
N GLY A 144 1.49 5.54 -4.00
CA GLY A 144 0.29 4.93 -4.57
C GLY A 144 -0.80 5.95 -4.94
N ALA A 145 -0.85 7.11 -4.27
CA ALA A 145 -1.74 8.21 -4.69
C ALA A 145 -1.33 8.76 -6.07
N LEU A 146 -0.03 8.86 -6.33
CA LEU A 146 0.49 9.25 -7.64
C LEU A 146 0.18 8.19 -8.70
N CYS A 147 0.30 6.88 -8.37
CA CYS A 147 -0.15 5.81 -9.26
C CYS A 147 -1.65 5.95 -9.61
N ALA A 148 -2.48 6.13 -8.59
CA ALA A 148 -3.94 6.25 -8.70
C ALA A 148 -4.35 7.46 -9.56
N ARG A 149 -3.62 8.57 -9.48
CA ARG A 149 -3.80 9.72 -10.39
C ARG A 149 -3.40 9.38 -11.81
N LYS A 150 -2.20 8.82 -12.00
CA LYS A 150 -1.66 8.47 -13.33
C LYS A 150 -2.52 7.43 -14.05
N SER A 151 -3.18 6.52 -13.32
CA SER A 151 -4.02 5.48 -13.94
C SER A 151 -5.23 6.03 -14.68
N PHE A 152 -5.64 7.28 -14.44
CA PHE A 152 -6.73 7.91 -15.21
C PHE A 152 -6.42 8.02 -16.70
N GLY A 153 -5.14 8.11 -17.08
CA GLY A 153 -4.70 8.04 -18.48
C GLY A 153 -4.77 6.63 -19.09
N GLN A 154 -5.16 5.62 -18.32
CA GLN A 154 -5.10 4.19 -18.68
C GLN A 154 -6.46 3.47 -18.50
N LEU A 155 -7.56 4.19 -18.23
CA LEU A 155 -8.88 3.58 -17.95
C LEU A 155 -9.61 3.07 -19.19
N GLY A 156 -9.19 3.49 -20.40
CA GLY A 156 -9.88 3.16 -21.64
C GLY A 156 -11.34 3.62 -21.63
N ASP A 157 -12.26 2.70 -21.88
CA ASP A 157 -13.69 2.96 -21.97
C ASP A 157 -14.44 2.80 -20.62
N ALA A 158 -13.73 2.65 -19.50
CA ALA A 158 -14.36 2.54 -18.19
C ALA A 158 -15.09 3.84 -17.81
N THR A 159 -16.41 3.76 -17.63
CA THR A 159 -17.27 4.93 -17.34
C THR A 159 -17.91 4.89 -15.96
N ASN A 160 -17.75 3.79 -15.22
CA ASN A 160 -18.35 3.54 -13.92
C ASN A 160 -17.40 3.86 -12.73
N VAL A 161 -16.32 4.62 -12.96
CA VAL A 161 -15.42 5.10 -11.92
C VAL A 161 -16.01 6.33 -11.23
N ILE A 162 -16.46 6.16 -9.98
CA ILE A 162 -17.14 7.22 -9.22
C ILE A 162 -16.19 8.05 -8.35
N ALA A 163 -15.04 7.50 -7.98
CA ALA A 163 -14.14 8.13 -7.02
C ALA A 163 -12.67 7.94 -7.37
N LEU A 164 -11.89 9.01 -7.14
CA LEU A 164 -10.46 8.95 -6.90
C LEU A 164 -10.23 9.36 -5.44
N GLY A 165 -9.85 8.41 -4.59
CA GLY A 165 -9.49 8.71 -3.21
C GLY A 165 -7.98 8.65 -2.98
N VAL A 166 -7.44 9.60 -2.22
CA VAL A 166 -6.00 9.70 -1.99
C VAL A 166 -5.69 10.10 -0.55
N PHE A 167 -4.79 9.36 0.12
CA PHE A 167 -4.26 9.72 1.43
C PHE A 167 -2.79 10.14 1.31
N GLY A 168 -2.39 11.22 1.98
CA GLY A 168 -0.99 11.69 1.94
C GLY A 168 -0.52 11.91 0.50
N ASP A 169 -1.28 12.63 -0.30
CA ASP A 169 -1.07 12.76 -1.73
C ASP A 169 0.10 13.69 -2.07
N PRO A 170 1.23 13.17 -2.60
CA PRO A 170 2.41 13.99 -2.89
C PRO A 170 2.27 14.82 -4.18
N VAL A 171 1.11 14.85 -4.84
CA VAL A 171 0.93 15.55 -6.13
C VAL A 171 1.46 16.99 -6.11
N GLY A 172 1.31 17.70 -5.00
CA GLY A 172 1.75 19.09 -4.84
C GLY A 172 3.26 19.29 -4.92
N VAL A 173 4.07 18.27 -4.58
CA VAL A 173 5.54 18.32 -4.64
C VAL A 173 6.12 17.77 -5.96
N TRP A 174 5.26 17.24 -6.83
CA TRP A 174 5.63 16.68 -8.14
C TRP A 174 5.10 17.48 -9.34
N GLN A 175 4.05 18.29 -9.15
CA GLN A 175 3.41 19.08 -10.21
C GLN A 175 4.33 20.10 -10.90
N ASP A 176 5.49 20.40 -10.33
CA ASP A 176 6.51 21.27 -10.92
C ASP A 176 7.34 20.59 -12.02
N SER A 177 7.31 19.26 -12.08
CA SER A 177 8.07 18.45 -13.03
C SER A 177 7.25 17.37 -13.74
N MET A 178 6.00 17.18 -13.32
CA MET A 178 5.12 16.14 -13.82
C MET A 178 3.71 16.66 -14.06
N GLU A 179 3.12 16.18 -15.16
CA GLU A 179 1.73 16.40 -15.49
C GLU A 179 0.92 15.15 -15.12
N PHE A 180 -0.23 15.35 -14.50
CA PHE A 180 -1.16 14.28 -14.16
C PHE A 180 -2.38 14.35 -15.08
N PRO A 181 -2.95 13.20 -15.50
CA PRO A 181 -4.16 13.20 -16.31
C PRO A 181 -5.32 13.94 -15.63
N ASP A 182 -6.14 14.62 -16.43
CA ASP A 182 -7.38 15.22 -15.95
C ASP A 182 -8.33 14.14 -15.40
N ILE A 183 -8.95 14.45 -14.26
CA ILE A 183 -9.95 13.57 -13.64
C ILE A 183 -11.33 13.94 -14.21
N PRO A 184 -12.08 13.00 -14.81
CA PRO A 184 -13.41 13.27 -15.35
C PRO A 184 -14.36 13.85 -14.29
N GLU A 185 -15.28 14.74 -14.69
CA GLU A 185 -16.28 15.32 -13.78
C GLU A 185 -17.20 14.27 -13.13
N SER A 186 -17.36 13.10 -13.78
CA SER A 186 -18.09 11.95 -13.25
C SER A 186 -17.39 11.27 -12.08
N THR A 187 -16.11 11.58 -11.84
CA THR A 187 -15.30 11.02 -10.77
C THR A 187 -15.04 12.06 -9.70
N LYS A 188 -15.53 11.81 -8.49
CA LYS A 188 -15.28 12.68 -7.34
C LYS A 188 -13.88 12.44 -6.79
N VAL A 189 -13.09 13.50 -6.66
CA VAL A 189 -11.82 13.46 -5.92
C VAL A 189 -12.07 13.60 -4.42
N LEU A 190 -11.59 12.64 -3.64
CA LEU A 190 -11.60 12.60 -2.17
C LEU A 190 -10.15 12.63 -1.68
N SER A 191 -9.65 13.79 -1.26
CA SER A 191 -8.25 13.98 -0.86
C SER A 191 -8.13 14.18 0.64
N TYR A 192 -7.25 13.40 1.26
CA TYR A 192 -6.94 13.46 2.68
C TYR A 192 -5.45 13.76 2.84
N CYS A 193 -5.13 15.05 2.93
CA CYS A 193 -3.76 15.58 3.02
C CYS A 193 -3.61 16.60 4.18
N GLU A 194 -4.60 16.70 5.07
CA GLU A 194 -4.59 17.65 6.18
C GLU A 194 -4.55 16.88 7.49
N LYS A 195 -3.54 17.18 8.33
CA LYS A 195 -3.35 16.57 9.64
C LYS A 195 -3.10 17.60 10.73
N THR A 196 -3.34 17.17 11.97
CA THR A 196 -2.94 17.92 13.17
C THR A 196 -1.43 18.10 13.27
N THR A 197 -0.65 17.09 12.88
CA THR A 197 0.79 17.21 12.66
C THR A 197 1.07 17.32 11.16
N PRO A 198 1.72 18.40 10.68
CA PRO A 198 1.92 18.64 9.26
C PRO A 198 2.63 17.48 8.55
N ASP A 199 1.97 16.89 7.54
CA ASP A 199 2.60 15.97 6.60
C ASP A 199 3.42 16.80 5.59
N PRO A 200 4.75 16.64 5.52
CA PRO A 200 5.61 17.46 4.66
C PRO A 200 5.40 17.23 3.15
N LEU A 201 4.78 16.13 2.75
CA LEU A 201 4.40 15.88 1.36
C LEU A 201 3.12 16.62 0.97
N CYS A 202 2.27 16.96 1.95
CA CYS A 202 1.01 17.68 1.74
C CYS A 202 1.09 19.17 2.08
N THR A 203 1.94 19.55 3.03
CA THR A 203 2.01 20.88 3.63
C THR A 203 3.44 21.42 3.59
N ASP A 204 3.63 22.71 3.85
CA ASP A 204 4.97 23.28 3.90
C ASP A 204 5.79 22.65 5.04
N ALA A 205 7.00 22.20 4.71
CA ALA A 205 7.92 21.62 5.68
C ALA A 205 8.30 22.66 6.75
N SER A 206 8.19 22.29 8.03
CA SER A 206 8.49 23.17 9.16
C SER A 206 9.90 22.97 9.74
N GLU A 207 10.67 22.01 9.23
CA GLU A 207 11.93 21.58 9.84
C GLU A 207 13.14 21.82 8.92
N ASP A 208 14.23 22.32 9.52
CA ASP A 208 15.52 22.50 8.85
C ASP A 208 16.22 21.14 8.69
N PHE A 209 16.12 20.54 7.50
CA PHE A 209 16.85 19.32 7.17
C PHE A 209 18.29 19.61 6.71
N PRO A 210 19.26 18.71 6.99
CA PRO A 210 20.62 18.83 6.48
C PRO A 210 20.65 18.92 4.96
N GLN A 211 21.47 19.84 4.44
CA GLN A 211 21.61 20.08 2.99
C GLN A 211 22.65 19.16 2.33
N SER A 212 23.27 18.26 3.08
CA SER A 212 24.11 17.19 2.52
C SER A 212 23.29 15.92 2.37
N ALA A 213 23.40 15.22 1.23
CA ALA A 213 22.67 13.97 0.99
C ALA A 213 22.88 12.92 2.11
N THR A 214 24.13 12.72 2.56
CA THR A 214 24.42 11.78 3.66
C THR A 214 23.78 12.23 4.98
N GLY A 215 23.98 13.47 5.39
CA GLY A 215 23.38 14.00 6.62
C GLY A 215 21.84 14.00 6.57
N PHE A 216 21.24 14.19 5.39
CA PHE A 216 19.80 14.09 5.20
C PHE A 216 19.30 12.66 5.46
N ILE A 217 19.96 11.65 4.86
CA ILE A 217 19.62 10.24 5.07
C ILE A 217 19.79 9.84 6.54
N GLU A 218 20.89 10.29 7.17
CA GLU A 218 21.14 10.05 8.60
C GLU A 218 20.05 10.67 9.47
N ARG A 219 19.66 11.93 9.21
CA ARG A 219 18.58 12.60 9.93
C ARG A 219 17.24 11.88 9.77
N LEU A 220 16.89 11.43 8.56
CA LEU A 220 15.66 10.66 8.36
C LEU A 220 15.67 9.34 9.15
N ALA A 221 16.80 8.62 9.15
CA ALA A 221 16.95 7.39 9.92
C ALA A 221 16.77 7.65 11.42
N GLU A 222 17.41 8.71 11.96
CA GLU A 222 17.29 9.11 13.36
C GLU A 222 15.85 9.44 13.78
N ILE A 223 15.09 10.11 12.92
CA ILE A 223 13.67 10.41 13.17
C ILE A 223 12.86 9.11 13.32
N TRP A 224 13.09 8.14 12.43
CA TRP A 224 12.42 6.84 12.49
C TRP A 224 12.86 5.99 13.69
N GLU A 225 14.11 6.08 14.13
CA GLU A 225 14.58 5.38 15.34
C GLU A 225 13.88 5.88 16.63
N GLN A 226 13.37 7.10 16.59
CA GLN A 226 12.69 7.76 17.73
C GLN A 226 11.16 7.69 17.64
N VAL A 227 10.61 7.02 16.62
CA VAL A 227 9.16 6.98 16.41
C VAL A 227 8.45 6.31 17.59
N ASP A 228 7.39 6.95 18.08
CA ASP A 228 6.52 6.36 19.10
C ASP A 228 5.65 5.27 18.48
N SER A 229 5.94 4.02 18.83
CA SER A 229 5.22 2.84 18.34
C SER A 229 4.11 2.36 19.28
N THR A 230 3.76 3.10 20.34
CA THR A 230 2.79 2.66 21.37
C THR A 230 1.40 2.39 20.81
N HIS A 231 0.99 3.16 19.79
CA HIS A 231 -0.31 3.04 19.13
C HIS A 231 -0.30 2.13 17.90
N MET A 232 0.84 1.53 17.57
CA MET A 232 1.00 0.67 16.40
C MET A 232 0.62 -0.79 16.71
N ASN A 233 -0.05 -1.44 15.76
CA ASN A 233 -0.24 -2.89 15.77
C ASN A 233 1.07 -3.63 15.38
N ASP A 234 1.06 -4.96 15.40
CA ASP A 234 2.27 -5.74 15.15
C ASP A 234 2.77 -5.61 13.70
N ALA A 235 1.88 -5.58 12.71
CA ALA A 235 2.23 -5.39 11.30
C ALA A 235 2.87 -4.01 11.05
N GLN A 236 2.34 -2.95 11.67
CA GLN A 236 2.91 -1.61 11.61
C GLN A 236 4.28 -1.54 12.28
N LYS A 237 4.47 -2.22 13.42
CA LYS A 237 5.79 -2.29 14.08
C LYS A 237 6.81 -3.03 13.23
N ASP A 238 6.40 -4.10 12.55
CA ASP A 238 7.28 -4.84 11.64
C ASP A 238 7.61 -3.98 10.41
N ALA A 239 6.63 -3.25 9.87
CA ALA A 239 6.88 -2.27 8.80
C ALA A 239 7.86 -1.16 9.20
N VAL A 240 7.83 -0.67 10.45
CA VAL A 240 8.84 0.28 10.94
C VAL A 240 10.24 -0.34 10.97
N LYS A 241 10.37 -1.59 11.42
CA LYS A 241 11.67 -2.29 11.45
C LYS A 241 12.24 -2.45 10.03
N ASP A 242 11.39 -2.81 9.08
CA ASP A 242 11.79 -2.95 7.69
C ASP A 242 12.14 -1.58 7.08
N LEU A 243 11.36 -0.54 7.37
CA LEU A 243 11.62 0.82 6.91
C LEU A 243 12.97 1.35 7.40
N LEU A 244 13.33 1.12 8.66
CA LEU A 244 14.64 1.48 9.24
C LEU A 244 15.82 0.85 8.48
N VAL A 245 15.60 -0.29 7.82
CA VAL A 245 16.62 -0.96 6.99
C VAL A 245 16.54 -0.49 5.53
N GLN A 246 15.34 -0.44 4.96
CA GLN A 246 15.14 -0.20 3.53
C GLN A 246 15.30 1.26 3.14
N LEU A 247 14.83 2.21 3.95
CA LEU A 247 14.89 3.63 3.61
C LEU A 247 16.35 4.12 3.48
N PRO A 248 17.26 3.90 4.45
CA PRO A 248 18.64 4.34 4.29
C PRO A 248 19.38 3.59 3.17
N LYS A 249 19.00 2.34 2.89
CA LYS A 249 19.59 1.53 1.83
C LYS A 249 19.19 2.08 0.45
N GLN A 250 17.89 2.17 0.17
CA GLN A 250 17.40 2.65 -1.13
C GLN A 250 17.72 4.13 -1.34
N ALA A 251 17.72 4.97 -0.29
CA ALA A 251 18.14 6.36 -0.43
C ALA A 251 19.63 6.51 -0.79
N LYS A 252 20.48 5.56 -0.40
CA LYS A 252 21.89 5.52 -0.84
C LYS A 252 22.02 5.10 -2.29
N ASP A 253 21.19 4.17 -2.75
CA ASP A 253 21.14 3.78 -4.17
C ASP A 253 20.73 4.99 -5.03
N GLU A 254 19.85 5.83 -4.50
CA GLU A 254 19.36 7.07 -5.14
C GLU A 254 20.14 8.35 -4.78
N ILE A 255 21.34 8.24 -4.20
CA ILE A 255 22.06 9.39 -3.60
C ILE A 255 22.39 10.51 -4.61
N ILE A 256 22.57 10.15 -5.87
CA ILE A 256 22.82 11.12 -6.95
C ILE A 256 21.57 11.95 -7.19
N GLN A 257 20.39 11.31 -7.22
CA GLN A 257 19.12 12.00 -7.42
C GLN A 257 18.78 12.87 -6.21
N LEU A 258 19.03 12.40 -4.98
CA LEU A 258 18.91 13.21 -3.77
C LEU A 258 19.76 14.48 -3.84
N GLY A 259 21.00 14.37 -4.32
CA GLY A 259 21.88 15.53 -4.51
C GLY A 259 21.31 16.56 -5.50
N LYS A 260 20.69 16.09 -6.60
CA LYS A 260 20.03 16.98 -7.57
C LYS A 260 18.79 17.64 -6.96
N ASP A 261 17.97 16.89 -6.23
CA ASP A 261 16.75 17.40 -5.63
C ASP A 261 17.03 18.42 -4.52
N ILE A 262 18.08 18.21 -3.72
CA ILE A 262 18.57 19.22 -2.77
C ILE A 262 18.92 20.52 -3.50
N LEU A 263 19.73 20.44 -4.57
CA LEU A 263 20.13 21.62 -5.34
C LEU A 263 18.97 22.30 -6.07
N GLY A 264 17.95 21.53 -6.46
CA GLY A 264 16.72 22.00 -7.09
C GLY A 264 15.68 22.54 -6.11
N GLY A 265 15.89 22.43 -4.79
CA GLY A 265 14.89 22.81 -3.79
C GLY A 265 13.73 21.83 -3.65
N HIS A 266 13.88 20.60 -4.16
CA HIS A 266 12.88 19.53 -4.12
C HIS A 266 13.08 18.58 -2.93
N LEU A 267 13.74 19.03 -1.86
CA LEU A 267 14.00 18.22 -0.67
C LEU A 267 12.74 17.62 -0.05
N ARG A 268 11.61 18.33 -0.18
CA ARG A 268 10.29 17.85 0.28
C ARG A 268 9.91 16.50 -0.30
N ARG A 269 10.28 16.19 -1.55
CA ARG A 269 9.99 14.89 -2.17
C ARG A 269 10.51 13.74 -1.32
N TRP A 270 11.60 13.94 -0.59
CA TRP A 270 12.26 12.91 0.19
C TRP A 270 11.79 12.80 1.63
N MET A 271 10.83 13.62 2.07
CA MET A 271 10.39 13.69 3.46
C MET A 271 9.38 12.59 3.81
N LEU A 272 9.80 11.33 3.69
CA LEU A 272 9.07 10.16 4.18
C LEU A 272 9.23 10.05 5.72
N THR A 273 8.67 11.03 6.45
CA THR A 273 8.74 11.11 7.92
C THR A 273 7.53 10.39 8.56
N PRO A 274 7.57 10.05 9.87
CA PRO A 274 6.46 9.38 10.54
C PRO A 274 5.11 10.07 10.40
N GLU A 275 5.07 11.40 10.34
CA GLU A 275 3.86 12.20 10.15
C GLU A 275 3.09 11.78 8.91
N HIS A 276 3.80 11.43 7.84
CA HIS A 276 3.22 10.96 6.58
C HIS A 276 2.51 9.61 6.74
N PHE A 277 2.97 8.74 7.66
CA PHE A 277 2.44 7.37 7.83
C PHE A 277 1.20 7.29 8.75
N TRP A 278 0.83 8.38 9.43
CA TRP A 278 -0.26 8.35 10.42
C TRP A 278 -1.70 8.35 9.89
N TYR A 279 -1.94 8.36 8.58
CA TYR A 279 -3.31 8.38 8.03
C TYR A 279 -4.09 7.11 8.40
N GLY A 280 -3.35 6.05 8.72
CA GLY A 280 -3.87 4.78 9.23
C GLY A 280 -4.45 4.80 10.63
N ILE A 281 -4.10 5.79 11.45
CA ILE A 281 -4.27 5.73 12.91
C ILE A 281 -4.84 7.01 13.53
N ASP A 282 -5.17 8.02 12.72
CA ASP A 282 -5.67 9.33 13.17
C ASP A 282 -7.17 9.56 12.95
N GLY A 283 -7.90 8.51 12.51
CA GLY A 283 -9.33 8.58 12.20
C GLY A 283 -9.67 9.04 10.78
N THR A 284 -8.66 9.35 9.95
CA THR A 284 -8.88 9.71 8.54
C THR A 284 -9.53 8.57 7.77
N ILE A 285 -9.16 7.32 8.07
CA ILE A 285 -9.76 6.13 7.44
C ILE A 285 -11.26 6.03 7.68
N ASP A 286 -11.73 6.36 8.88
CA ASP A 286 -13.17 6.35 9.20
C ASP A 286 -13.93 7.34 8.32
N THR A 287 -13.40 8.56 8.22
CA THR A 287 -13.96 9.62 7.38
C THR A 287 -13.97 9.21 5.91
N ALA A 288 -12.87 8.64 5.43
CA ALA A 288 -12.75 8.21 4.05
C ALA A 288 -13.74 7.10 3.67
N ALA A 289 -13.97 6.14 4.56
CA ALA A 289 -14.96 5.10 4.36
C ALA A 289 -16.39 5.68 4.32
N ASP A 290 -16.70 6.61 5.23
CA ASP A 290 -18.02 7.29 5.27
C ASP A 290 -18.26 8.10 3.99
N ASP A 291 -17.26 8.84 3.53
CA ASP A 291 -17.35 9.66 2.31
C ASP A 291 -17.53 8.79 1.06
N LEU A 292 -16.80 7.68 0.95
CA LEU A 292 -16.97 6.75 -0.18
C LEU A 292 -18.35 6.09 -0.18
N LEU A 293 -18.85 5.62 0.98
CA LEU A 293 -20.17 5.00 1.07
C LEU A 293 -21.30 6.01 0.80
N LYS A 294 -21.14 7.25 1.28
CA LYS A 294 -22.07 8.34 0.97
C LYS A 294 -22.08 8.65 -0.53
N LEU A 295 -20.91 8.72 -1.17
CA LEU A 295 -20.79 8.94 -2.60
C LEU A 295 -21.46 7.80 -3.38
N TYR A 296 -21.16 6.54 -3.02
CA TYR A 296 -21.80 5.35 -3.60
C TYR A 296 -23.34 5.44 -3.53
N GLY A 297 -23.90 5.81 -2.37
CA GLY A 297 -25.35 5.93 -2.20
C GLY A 297 -26.01 7.09 -2.99
N SER A 298 -25.21 8.00 -3.55
CA SER A 298 -25.67 9.15 -4.34
C SER A 298 -25.40 9.03 -5.84
N ALA A 299 -24.63 8.01 -6.26
CA ALA A 299 -24.08 7.84 -7.60
C ALA A 299 -24.91 6.90 -8.49
#